data_AF-A0A1S3BH70-F1
#
_entry.id   AF-A0A1S3BH70-F1
#
_cell.length_a   1.000
_cell.length_b   1.000
_cell.length_c   1.000
_cell.angle_alpha   90.00
_cell.angle_beta   90.00
_cell.angle_gamma   90.00
#
_symmetry.space_group_name_H-M   'P 1'
#
loop_
_entity.id
_entity.type
_entity.pdbx_description
1 polymer ?
#
loop_
_entity_poly.entity_id
_entity_poly.type
_entity_poly.pdbx_seq_one_letter_code
_entity_poly.pdbx_strand_id
1 'polypeptide(L)'
;MDLISELPDPILQHILSFLPVKQIIQTTILSKRWIHLWLTFPSFEFDKNFFHFESKLQNKRLHLINFVEHTLKQLKCLRKFKLHTDFPEANSTVVVDRWIDYVLKGCVQELEIVVTVENGKRYNLPQRVFANQSLTVLTVGDCKLCPSLMDGYKLLSMKSVSLLGVFAEDETVKRLVSNCPFIQHIKLNSCLGLRSLWLCETNELITMEVQNNSGLYEFGAKAINLQAFEFRGQFQPCCINISSCKNLKTLKLSMVAITDDWFNRCFSEFPLLEILALSYCHMLERLRISSSHLKKFILCGCESVTRVDIDAPCLSRLEFSGDVISFSLNAPALSQADMELSPRIFDNPWVVKQIEFLAHFNHLKSLTLQSQTGKSVIIPQELRETFGSPLYGVKHLKLKIIKPLFSPSLKDLVKALLWIAPQPQTITIESGFGKKILKFVYEKARDDGAVDQHHCSCTSLPITCWKHSLKELKFENIREDDEINNLMNFFHENSEIMLQ
;
A
#
# COMPACT_ATOMS: atom_id res chain seq x y z
N MET A 1 -31.68 27.24 -27.14
CA MET A 1 -30.35 27.30 -27.76
C MET A 1 -29.48 26.34 -26.98
N ASP A 2 -28.91 25.32 -27.63
CA ASP A 2 -27.99 24.39 -26.98
C ASP A 2 -26.59 25.03 -26.95
N LEU A 3 -26.32 25.78 -25.89
CA LEU A 3 -25.08 26.53 -25.69
C LEU A 3 -23.84 25.62 -25.66
N ILE A 4 -24.01 24.32 -25.38
CA ILE A 4 -22.91 23.36 -25.35
C ILE A 4 -22.53 22.98 -26.77
N SER A 5 -23.49 22.86 -27.68
CA SER A 5 -23.23 22.56 -29.11
C SER A 5 -22.50 23.69 -29.86
N GLU A 6 -22.46 24.90 -29.31
CA GLU A 6 -21.72 26.06 -29.87
C GLU A 6 -20.23 26.09 -29.45
N LEU A 7 -19.80 25.23 -28.52
CA LEU A 7 -18.40 25.19 -28.08
C LEU A 7 -17.45 24.71 -29.20
N PRO A 8 -16.19 25.21 -29.22
CA PRO A 8 -15.13 24.69 -30.09
C PRO A 8 -14.83 23.21 -29.82
N ASP A 9 -14.44 22.49 -30.88
CA ASP A 9 -14.09 21.07 -30.84
C ASP A 9 -13.08 20.69 -29.73
N PRO A 10 -12.01 21.48 -29.47
CA PRO A 10 -11.07 21.17 -28.39
C PRO A 10 -11.72 21.21 -26.98
N ILE A 11 -12.67 22.11 -26.75
CA ILE A 11 -13.37 22.22 -25.46
C ILE A 11 -14.33 21.05 -25.29
N LEU A 12 -15.05 20.69 -26.36
CA LEU A 12 -15.93 19.52 -26.37
C LEU A 12 -15.14 18.23 -26.15
N GLN A 13 -13.96 18.08 -26.76
CA GLN A 13 -13.04 16.96 -26.49
C GLN A 13 -12.55 16.98 -25.04
N HIS A 14 -12.25 18.14 -24.48
CA HIS A 14 -11.87 18.20 -23.07
C HIS A 14 -13.02 17.74 -22.15
N ILE A 15 -14.25 18.20 -22.39
CA ILE A 15 -15.44 17.76 -21.62
C ILE A 15 -15.67 16.25 -21.75
N LEU A 16 -15.69 15.76 -22.98
CA LEU A 16 -15.87 14.33 -23.29
C LEU A 16 -14.77 13.45 -22.65
N SER A 17 -13.56 13.98 -22.44
CA SER A 17 -12.46 13.25 -21.77
C SER A 17 -12.74 12.89 -20.31
N PHE A 18 -13.66 13.62 -19.66
CA PHE A 18 -14.04 13.37 -18.26
C PHE A 18 -15.27 12.46 -18.12
N LEU A 19 -15.95 12.15 -19.23
CA LEU A 19 -17.18 11.35 -19.20
C LEU A 19 -16.87 9.85 -19.40
N PRO A 20 -17.47 8.95 -18.60
CA PRO A 20 -17.47 7.53 -18.89
C PRO A 20 -18.08 7.23 -20.26
N VAL A 21 -17.58 6.20 -20.96
CA VAL A 21 -18.04 5.84 -22.32
C VAL A 21 -19.56 5.67 -22.41
N LYS A 22 -20.18 5.13 -21.36
CA LYS A 22 -21.65 5.00 -21.28
C LYS A 22 -22.38 6.35 -21.36
N GLN A 23 -21.86 7.38 -20.69
CA GLN A 23 -22.43 8.73 -20.73
C GLN A 23 -22.18 9.38 -22.08
N ILE A 24 -21.02 9.14 -22.69
CA ILE A 24 -20.71 9.62 -24.03
C ILE A 24 -21.70 9.06 -25.04
N ILE A 25 -21.99 7.75 -24.99
CA ILE A 25 -23.02 7.12 -25.84
C ILE A 25 -24.38 7.81 -25.66
N GLN A 26 -24.80 8.10 -24.42
CA GLN A 26 -26.05 8.82 -24.17
C GLN A 26 -26.03 10.22 -24.81
N THR A 27 -24.91 10.94 -24.74
CA THR A 27 -24.76 12.24 -25.39
C THR A 27 -24.74 12.17 -26.92
N THR A 28 -24.32 11.05 -27.52
CA THR A 28 -24.37 10.90 -28.99
C THR A 28 -25.79 10.90 -29.58
N ILE A 29 -26.80 10.60 -28.76
CA ILE A 29 -28.22 10.75 -29.14
C ILE A 29 -28.57 12.23 -29.36
N LEU A 30 -27.93 13.12 -28.59
CA LEU A 30 -28.22 14.55 -28.59
C LEU A 30 -27.48 15.29 -29.72
N SER A 31 -26.30 14.82 -30.14
CA SER A 31 -25.54 15.47 -31.20
C SER A 31 -24.60 14.53 -31.97
N LYS A 32 -24.74 14.51 -33.31
CA LYS A 32 -23.83 13.80 -34.21
C LYS A 32 -22.41 14.39 -34.21
N ARG A 33 -22.22 15.65 -33.81
CA ARG A 33 -20.87 16.24 -33.70
C ARG A 33 -20.05 15.57 -32.59
N TRP A 34 -20.72 15.17 -31.51
CA TRP A 34 -20.07 14.53 -30.37
C TRP A 34 -19.53 13.14 -30.71
N ILE A 35 -20.19 12.39 -31.61
CA ILE A 35 -19.65 11.10 -32.07
C ILE A 35 -18.36 11.28 -32.88
N HIS A 36 -18.29 12.30 -33.75
CA HIS A 36 -17.08 12.56 -34.53
C HIS A 36 -15.91 12.97 -33.66
N LEU A 37 -16.16 13.83 -32.67
CA LEU A 37 -15.14 14.23 -31.69
C LEU A 37 -14.71 13.05 -30.83
N TRP A 38 -15.65 12.22 -30.38
CA TRP A 38 -15.34 11.02 -29.61
C TRP A 38 -14.43 10.03 -30.36
N LEU A 39 -14.63 9.84 -31.67
CA LEU A 39 -13.79 8.96 -32.49
C LEU A 39 -12.35 9.45 -32.69
N THR A 40 -12.07 10.71 -32.35
CA THR A 40 -10.70 11.26 -32.36
C THR A 40 -9.96 11.07 -31.04
N PHE A 41 -10.60 10.47 -30.03
CA PHE A 41 -9.97 10.29 -28.73
C PHE A 41 -8.83 9.27 -28.77
N PRO A 42 -7.74 9.54 -28.06
CA PRO A 42 -6.64 8.59 -27.99
C PRO A 42 -6.91 7.43 -27.01
N SER A 43 -8.00 7.46 -26.21
CA SER A 43 -8.23 6.49 -25.12
C SER A 43 -9.67 6.01 -25.08
N PHE A 44 -9.87 4.68 -25.08
CA PHE A 44 -11.18 4.04 -24.98
C PHE A 44 -11.20 2.99 -23.88
N GLU A 45 -12.17 3.09 -22.97
CA GLU A 45 -12.28 2.20 -21.82
C GLU A 45 -13.70 1.61 -21.69
N PHE A 46 -13.81 0.30 -21.83
CA PHE A 46 -15.05 -0.46 -21.65
C PHE A 46 -14.86 -1.37 -20.42
N ASP A 47 -15.56 -1.10 -19.33
CA ASP A 47 -15.45 -1.86 -18.09
C ASP A 47 -16.57 -2.92 -17.94
N LYS A 48 -16.51 -3.77 -16.90
CA LYS A 48 -17.58 -4.77 -16.67
C LYS A 48 -18.95 -4.12 -16.50
N ASN A 49 -19.01 -2.94 -15.87
CA ASN A 49 -20.26 -2.21 -15.65
C ASN A 49 -20.89 -1.71 -16.96
N PHE A 50 -20.07 -1.44 -17.97
CA PHE A 50 -20.52 -1.10 -19.31
C PHE A 50 -21.36 -2.24 -19.91
N PHE A 51 -20.91 -3.49 -19.74
CA PHE A 51 -21.59 -4.68 -20.28
C PHE A 51 -22.64 -5.28 -19.33
N HIS A 52 -22.64 -4.89 -18.05
CA HIS A 52 -23.54 -5.42 -17.04
C HIS A 52 -24.99 -4.94 -17.25
N PHE A 53 -25.90 -5.89 -17.45
CA PHE A 53 -27.35 -5.68 -17.41
C PHE A 53 -28.02 -6.81 -16.64
N GLU A 54 -29.14 -6.49 -15.99
CA GLU A 54 -30.02 -7.51 -15.41
C GLU A 54 -30.39 -8.56 -16.47
N SER A 55 -30.38 -9.83 -16.05
CA SER A 55 -30.44 -11.06 -16.86
C SER A 55 -31.61 -11.17 -17.85
N LYS A 56 -32.56 -10.23 -17.85
CA LYS A 56 -33.74 -10.20 -18.72
C LYS A 56 -33.54 -9.45 -20.06
N LEU A 57 -32.35 -8.92 -20.35
CA LEU A 57 -32.12 -7.99 -21.47
C LEU A 57 -30.97 -8.39 -22.42
N GLN A 58 -30.90 -9.65 -22.82
CA GLN A 58 -29.87 -10.17 -23.75
C GLN A 58 -29.76 -9.36 -25.06
N ASN A 59 -30.88 -8.81 -25.55
CA ASN A 59 -30.91 -7.92 -26.72
C ASN A 59 -30.09 -6.63 -26.53
N LYS A 60 -30.04 -6.05 -25.32
CA LYS A 60 -29.26 -4.82 -25.05
C LYS A 60 -27.76 -5.09 -25.06
N ARG A 61 -27.34 -6.26 -24.56
CA ARG A 61 -25.92 -6.68 -24.60
C ARG A 61 -25.43 -6.80 -26.04
N LEU A 62 -26.23 -7.39 -26.93
CA LEU A 62 -25.90 -7.48 -28.36
C LEU A 62 -25.77 -6.10 -29.02
N HIS A 63 -26.64 -5.15 -28.67
CA HIS A 63 -26.54 -3.77 -29.16
C HIS A 63 -25.23 -3.10 -28.73
N LEU A 64 -24.78 -3.30 -27.48
CA LEU A 64 -23.49 -2.79 -27.04
C LEU A 64 -22.32 -3.46 -27.74
N ILE A 65 -22.36 -4.77 -27.90
CA ILE A 65 -21.32 -5.50 -28.65
C ILE A 65 -21.21 -4.92 -30.07
N ASN A 66 -22.34 -4.72 -30.74
CA ASN A 66 -22.38 -4.12 -32.08
C ASN A 66 -21.89 -2.67 -32.07
N PHE A 67 -22.25 -1.88 -31.05
CA PHE A 67 -21.77 -0.51 -30.88
C PHE A 67 -20.25 -0.44 -30.71
N VAL A 68 -19.69 -1.29 -29.83
CA VAL A 68 -18.24 -1.40 -29.62
C VAL A 68 -17.56 -1.80 -30.93
N GLU A 69 -18.08 -2.82 -31.61
CA GLU A 69 -17.52 -3.28 -32.88
C GLU A 69 -17.55 -2.18 -33.95
N HIS A 70 -18.64 -1.42 -34.05
CA HIS A 70 -18.77 -0.32 -35.00
C HIS A 70 -17.82 0.84 -34.67
N THR A 71 -17.69 1.17 -33.39
CA THR A 71 -16.78 2.22 -32.90
C THR A 71 -15.34 1.87 -33.24
N LEU A 72 -14.90 0.66 -32.86
CA LEU A 72 -13.52 0.21 -33.10
C LEU A 72 -13.15 0.16 -34.58
N LYS A 73 -14.10 -0.18 -35.47
CA LYS A 73 -13.90 -0.14 -36.92
C LYS A 73 -13.57 1.26 -37.47
N GLN A 74 -14.02 2.31 -36.79
CA GLN A 74 -13.84 3.69 -37.23
C GLN A 74 -12.60 4.36 -36.64
N LEU A 75 -12.00 3.77 -35.60
CA LEU A 75 -10.81 4.32 -34.96
C LEU A 75 -9.59 4.16 -35.85
N LYS A 76 -8.92 5.28 -36.14
CA LYS A 76 -7.69 5.32 -36.94
C LYS A 76 -6.43 5.41 -36.08
N CYS A 77 -6.50 6.16 -34.98
CA CYS A 77 -5.39 6.36 -34.06
C CYS A 77 -5.89 6.13 -32.64
N LEU A 78 -5.43 5.03 -32.03
CA LEU A 78 -5.78 4.68 -30.66
C LEU A 78 -4.49 4.61 -29.87
N ARG A 79 -4.35 5.35 -28.77
CA ARG A 79 -3.18 5.26 -27.89
C ARG A 79 -3.39 4.23 -26.80
N LYS A 80 -4.56 4.24 -26.16
CA LYS A 80 -4.92 3.37 -25.04
C LYS A 80 -6.26 2.68 -25.27
N PHE A 81 -6.30 1.38 -25.03
CA PHE A 81 -7.51 0.58 -25.08
C PHE A 81 -7.65 -0.27 -23.83
N LYS A 82 -8.80 -0.19 -23.16
CA LYS A 82 -9.15 -1.04 -22.02
C LYS A 82 -10.47 -1.74 -22.29
N LEU A 83 -10.47 -3.06 -22.13
CA LEU A 83 -11.64 -3.91 -22.25
C LEU A 83 -11.70 -4.87 -21.08
N HIS A 84 -12.71 -4.70 -20.23
CA HIS A 84 -13.10 -5.66 -19.21
C HIS A 84 -14.50 -6.18 -19.53
N THR A 85 -14.61 -7.47 -19.82
CA THR A 85 -15.89 -8.07 -20.20
C THR A 85 -15.99 -9.49 -19.65
N ASP A 86 -17.22 -9.88 -19.37
CA ASP A 86 -17.63 -11.24 -19.05
C ASP A 86 -18.24 -11.92 -20.29
N PHE A 87 -18.24 -13.24 -20.36
CA PHE A 87 -19.01 -14.00 -21.33
C PHE A 87 -19.56 -15.28 -20.68
N PRO A 88 -20.78 -15.71 -21.02
CA PRO A 88 -21.31 -16.97 -20.50
C PRO A 88 -20.47 -18.17 -20.96
N GLU A 89 -20.06 -18.14 -22.24
CA GLU A 89 -19.34 -19.23 -22.89
C GLU A 89 -18.10 -18.74 -23.65
N ALA A 90 -17.09 -19.60 -23.74
CA ALA A 90 -15.85 -19.31 -24.44
C ALA A 90 -16.07 -19.07 -25.95
N ASN A 91 -17.06 -19.70 -26.59
CA ASN A 91 -17.34 -19.47 -28.01
C ASN A 91 -17.84 -18.04 -28.28
N SER A 92 -18.39 -17.36 -27.27
CA SER A 92 -18.83 -15.97 -27.40
C SER A 92 -17.67 -14.98 -27.44
N THR A 93 -16.43 -15.40 -27.09
CA THR A 93 -15.27 -14.50 -27.08
C THR A 93 -14.70 -14.21 -28.46
N VAL A 94 -15.18 -14.86 -29.53
CA VAL A 94 -14.71 -14.62 -30.92
C VAL A 94 -14.89 -13.15 -31.33
N VAL A 95 -15.84 -12.43 -30.73
CA VAL A 95 -15.99 -10.99 -30.96
C VAL A 95 -14.82 -10.17 -30.40
N VAL A 96 -14.22 -10.64 -29.30
CA VAL A 96 -13.04 -10.01 -28.69
C VAL A 96 -11.84 -10.11 -29.63
N ASP A 97 -11.65 -11.24 -30.31
CA ASP A 97 -10.57 -11.40 -31.29
C ASP A 97 -10.67 -10.33 -32.40
N ARG A 98 -11.89 -10.08 -32.90
CA ARG A 98 -12.13 -9.03 -33.89
C ARG A 98 -11.85 -7.63 -33.34
N TRP A 99 -12.24 -7.37 -32.09
CA TRP A 99 -11.98 -6.09 -31.44
C TRP A 99 -10.48 -5.84 -31.28
N ILE A 100 -9.73 -6.86 -30.85
CA ILE A 100 -8.27 -6.81 -30.77
C ILE A 100 -7.69 -6.51 -32.15
N ASP A 101 -8.16 -7.14 -33.22
CA ASP A 101 -7.67 -6.86 -34.58
C ASP A 101 -7.87 -5.39 -35.00
N TYR A 102 -9.00 -4.78 -34.68
CA TYR A 102 -9.22 -3.35 -34.97
C TYR A 102 -8.28 -2.46 -34.14
N VAL A 103 -8.13 -2.77 -32.85
CA VAL A 103 -7.29 -2.01 -31.92
C VAL A 103 -5.81 -2.08 -32.30
N LEU A 104 -5.31 -3.28 -32.66
CA LEU A 104 -3.92 -3.47 -33.06
C LEU A 104 -3.58 -2.78 -34.39
N LYS A 105 -4.54 -2.68 -35.33
CA LYS A 105 -4.37 -1.91 -36.57
C LYS A 105 -4.24 -0.40 -36.33
N GLY A 106 -4.83 0.11 -35.25
CA GLY A 106 -4.79 1.53 -34.86
C GLY A 106 -3.50 2.00 -34.17
N CYS A 107 -2.43 1.19 -34.20
CA CYS A 107 -1.13 1.48 -33.57
C CYS A 107 -1.21 1.77 -32.06
N VAL A 108 -2.03 0.98 -31.34
CA VAL A 108 -2.18 1.08 -29.90
C VAL A 108 -0.85 0.93 -29.15
N GLN A 109 -0.67 1.75 -28.11
CA GLN A 109 0.51 1.75 -27.24
C GLN A 109 0.23 1.10 -25.89
N GLU A 110 -0.99 1.26 -25.36
CA GLU A 110 -1.40 0.73 -24.06
C GLU A 110 -2.64 -0.15 -24.24
N LEU A 111 -2.52 -1.44 -23.92
CA LEU A 111 -3.58 -2.42 -24.12
C LEU A 111 -3.89 -3.15 -22.80
N GLU A 112 -5.13 -3.05 -22.34
CA GLU A 112 -5.64 -3.74 -21.17
C GLU A 112 -6.84 -4.63 -21.55
N ILE A 113 -6.68 -5.94 -21.41
CA ILE A 113 -7.71 -6.93 -21.78
C ILE A 113 -7.95 -7.85 -20.58
N VAL A 114 -9.17 -7.82 -20.04
CA VAL A 114 -9.63 -8.71 -18.97
C VAL A 114 -10.91 -9.39 -19.44
N VAL A 115 -10.85 -10.70 -19.66
CA VAL A 115 -11.98 -11.46 -20.21
C VAL A 115 -12.29 -12.64 -19.29
N THR A 116 -13.41 -12.55 -18.58
CA THR A 116 -13.89 -13.64 -17.71
C THR A 116 -14.91 -14.50 -18.44
N VAL A 117 -14.83 -15.82 -18.29
CA VAL A 117 -15.83 -16.76 -18.84
C VAL A 117 -16.50 -17.52 -17.70
N GLU A 118 -17.84 -17.48 -17.64
CA GLU A 118 -18.62 -17.99 -16.50
C GLU A 118 -18.49 -19.52 -16.32
N ASN A 119 -18.31 -20.26 -17.41
CA ASN A 119 -18.18 -21.73 -17.38
C ASN A 119 -16.82 -22.25 -16.87
N GLY A 120 -15.97 -21.38 -16.29
CA GLY A 120 -14.65 -21.74 -15.75
C GLY A 120 -13.55 -21.94 -16.80
N LYS A 121 -13.86 -21.83 -18.10
CA LYS A 121 -12.83 -21.78 -19.16
C LYS A 121 -12.14 -20.42 -19.15
N ARG A 122 -11.01 -20.33 -19.84
CA ARG A 122 -10.26 -19.08 -20.03
C ARG A 122 -10.22 -18.68 -21.48
N TYR A 123 -10.32 -17.39 -21.74
CA TYR A 123 -10.12 -16.81 -23.07
C TYR A 123 -8.65 -16.97 -23.49
N ASN A 124 -8.41 -17.50 -24.68
CA ASN A 124 -7.05 -17.60 -25.23
C ASN A 124 -6.69 -16.26 -25.87
N LEU A 125 -5.68 -15.58 -25.33
CA LEU A 125 -5.24 -14.32 -25.91
C LEU A 125 -4.57 -14.59 -27.28
N PRO A 126 -4.95 -13.88 -28.36
CA PRO A 126 -4.43 -14.16 -29.70
C PRO A 126 -2.96 -13.73 -29.87
N GLN A 127 -2.21 -14.50 -30.65
CA GLN A 127 -0.77 -14.30 -30.92
C GLN A 127 -0.45 -12.92 -31.48
N ARG A 128 -1.38 -12.34 -32.25
CA ARG A 128 -1.22 -11.03 -32.89
C ARG A 128 -0.93 -9.90 -31.89
N VAL A 129 -1.37 -10.02 -30.65
CA VAL A 129 -1.02 -9.08 -29.57
C VAL A 129 0.48 -9.02 -29.37
N PHE A 130 1.17 -10.17 -29.38
CA PHE A 130 2.61 -10.28 -29.19
C PHE A 130 3.43 -10.03 -30.47
N ALA A 131 2.76 -9.82 -31.61
CA ALA A 131 3.40 -9.43 -32.86
C ALA A 131 3.40 -7.90 -33.07
N ASN A 132 2.65 -7.15 -32.27
CA ASN A 132 2.43 -5.73 -32.49
C ASN A 132 3.60 -4.87 -31.97
N GLN A 133 4.19 -4.07 -32.87
CA GLN A 133 5.40 -3.27 -32.58
C GLN A 133 5.12 -1.91 -31.94
N SER A 134 3.87 -1.44 -31.89
CA SER A 134 3.52 -0.16 -31.26
C SER A 134 3.24 -0.32 -29.75
N LEU A 135 2.96 -1.54 -29.28
CA LEU A 135 2.64 -1.80 -27.88
C LEU A 135 3.82 -1.52 -26.94
N THR A 136 3.54 -0.72 -25.91
CA THR A 136 4.48 -0.33 -24.85
C THR A 136 4.04 -0.83 -23.48
N VAL A 137 2.72 -0.96 -23.25
CA VAL A 137 2.13 -1.45 -22.01
C VAL A 137 1.07 -2.50 -22.34
N LEU A 138 1.16 -3.66 -21.70
CA LEU A 138 0.21 -4.75 -21.85
C LEU A 138 -0.26 -5.25 -20.48
N THR A 139 -1.56 -5.15 -20.24
CA THR A 139 -2.23 -5.76 -19.07
C THR A 139 -3.20 -6.83 -19.55
N VAL A 140 -3.03 -8.06 -19.08
CA VAL A 140 -3.88 -9.20 -19.43
C VAL A 140 -4.47 -9.78 -18.16
N GLY A 141 -5.79 -9.96 -18.11
CA GLY A 141 -6.49 -10.50 -16.96
C GLY A 141 -7.43 -11.66 -17.28
N ASP A 142 -7.48 -12.66 -16.40
CA ASP A 142 -8.37 -13.84 -16.48
C ASP A 142 -8.27 -14.66 -17.79
N CYS A 143 -7.19 -14.47 -18.55
CA CYS A 143 -6.93 -15.13 -19.83
C CYS A 143 -6.01 -16.35 -19.69
N LYS A 144 -5.86 -17.11 -20.78
CA LYS A 144 -4.84 -18.14 -20.97
C LYS A 144 -3.81 -17.65 -21.99
N LEU A 145 -2.52 -17.81 -21.65
CA LEU A 145 -1.40 -17.59 -22.55
C LEU A 145 -0.81 -18.94 -22.97
N CYS A 146 -0.74 -19.18 -24.28
CA CYS A 146 -0.14 -20.38 -24.86
C CYS A 146 1.34 -20.13 -25.24
N PRO A 147 2.24 -21.13 -25.13
CA PRO A 147 3.66 -20.96 -25.45
C PRO A 147 3.93 -20.56 -26.92
N SER A 148 3.14 -21.10 -27.85
CA SER A 148 3.27 -20.85 -29.30
C SER A 148 2.92 -19.42 -29.72
N LEU A 149 2.41 -18.58 -28.81
CA LEU A 149 2.01 -17.21 -29.11
C LEU A 149 3.19 -16.30 -29.46
N MET A 150 4.43 -16.71 -29.23
CA MET A 150 5.59 -15.81 -29.26
C MET A 150 6.78 -16.30 -30.08
N ASP A 151 6.56 -17.32 -30.90
CA ASP A 151 7.59 -17.80 -31.83
C ASP A 151 7.81 -16.78 -32.96
N GLY A 152 9.05 -16.29 -33.07
CA GLY A 152 9.49 -15.42 -34.18
C GLY A 152 9.25 -13.91 -34.00
N TYR A 153 8.73 -13.44 -32.86
CA TYR A 153 8.45 -12.03 -32.63
C TYR A 153 9.32 -11.43 -31.52
N LYS A 154 9.84 -10.23 -31.76
CA LYS A 154 10.46 -9.38 -30.73
C LYS A 154 9.60 -8.14 -30.52
N LEU A 155 9.22 -7.86 -29.28
CA LEU A 155 8.40 -6.72 -28.88
C LEU A 155 9.31 -5.57 -28.46
N LEU A 156 9.86 -4.85 -29.44
CA LEU A 156 10.91 -3.85 -29.21
C LEU A 156 10.43 -2.58 -28.50
N SER A 157 9.12 -2.32 -28.48
CA SER A 157 8.54 -1.16 -27.81
C SER A 157 8.04 -1.46 -26.39
N MET A 158 7.98 -2.74 -26.01
CA MET A 158 7.34 -3.17 -24.76
C MET A 158 8.17 -2.77 -23.54
N LYS A 159 7.54 -2.01 -22.64
CA LYS A 159 8.15 -1.51 -21.39
C LYS A 159 7.47 -2.07 -20.14
N SER A 160 6.19 -2.44 -20.22
CA SER A 160 5.44 -2.91 -19.06
C SER A 160 4.50 -4.06 -19.41
N VAL A 161 4.55 -5.12 -18.62
CA VAL A 161 3.66 -6.29 -18.73
C VAL A 161 3.06 -6.59 -17.36
N SER A 162 1.73 -6.69 -17.30
CA SER A 162 0.98 -7.09 -16.11
C SER A 162 0.04 -8.25 -16.41
N LEU A 163 0.26 -9.38 -15.76
CA LEU A 163 -0.57 -10.58 -15.85
C LEU A 163 -1.39 -10.74 -14.56
N LEU A 164 -2.72 -10.79 -14.66
CA LEU A 164 -3.65 -10.76 -13.53
C LEU A 164 -4.61 -11.96 -13.59
N GLY A 165 -4.50 -12.96 -12.72
CA GLY A 165 -5.40 -14.13 -12.80
C GLY A 165 -5.17 -15.02 -14.04
N VAL A 166 -4.07 -14.79 -14.76
CA VAL A 166 -3.76 -15.43 -16.04
C VAL A 166 -3.27 -16.86 -15.82
N PHE A 167 -3.74 -17.80 -16.64
CA PHE A 167 -3.12 -19.12 -16.75
C PHE A 167 -1.94 -19.05 -17.72
N ALA A 168 -0.73 -19.26 -17.24
CA ALA A 168 0.49 -19.34 -18.02
C ALA A 168 1.45 -20.35 -17.39
N GLU A 169 2.09 -21.16 -18.22
CA GLU A 169 3.18 -22.04 -17.78
C GLU A 169 4.49 -21.25 -17.69
N ASP A 170 5.45 -21.79 -16.92
CA ASP A 170 6.75 -21.14 -16.68
C ASP A 170 7.44 -20.75 -17.99
N GLU A 171 7.44 -21.63 -18.99
CA GLU A 171 8.06 -21.40 -20.30
C GLU A 171 7.39 -20.25 -21.08
N THR A 172 6.06 -20.10 -20.95
CA THR A 172 5.33 -19.00 -21.60
C THR A 172 5.78 -17.66 -21.04
N VAL A 173 5.92 -17.53 -19.72
CA VAL A 173 6.37 -16.28 -19.10
C VAL A 173 7.84 -16.01 -19.41
N LYS A 174 8.69 -17.04 -19.40
CA LYS A 174 10.11 -16.91 -19.79
C LYS A 174 10.26 -16.37 -21.21
N ARG A 175 9.49 -16.92 -22.16
CA ARG A 175 9.47 -16.45 -23.56
C ARG A 175 8.94 -15.03 -23.70
N LEU A 176 7.94 -14.65 -22.90
CA LEU A 176 7.39 -13.30 -22.93
C LEU A 176 8.47 -12.28 -22.60
N VAL A 177 9.19 -12.57 -21.53
CA VAL A 177 10.24 -11.71 -21.01
C VAL A 177 11.44 -11.67 -21.96
N SER A 178 11.88 -12.81 -22.49
CA SER A 178 13.02 -12.86 -23.44
C SER A 178 12.75 -12.14 -24.76
N ASN A 179 11.48 -12.05 -25.18
CA ASN A 179 11.08 -11.34 -26.40
C ASN A 179 10.86 -9.84 -26.19
N CYS A 180 10.95 -9.33 -24.95
CA CYS A 180 10.79 -7.92 -24.62
C CYS A 180 12.13 -7.33 -24.12
N PRO A 181 13.07 -6.96 -25.01
CA PRO A 181 14.42 -6.56 -24.61
C PRO A 181 14.49 -5.27 -23.78
N PHE A 182 13.48 -4.40 -23.87
CA PHE A 182 13.41 -3.13 -23.15
C PHE A 182 12.37 -3.13 -22.02
N ILE A 183 12.02 -4.31 -21.51
CA ILE A 183 11.04 -4.46 -20.44
C ILE A 183 11.56 -3.82 -19.14
N GLN A 184 10.77 -2.90 -18.59
CA GLN A 184 11.10 -2.14 -17.37
C GLN A 184 10.25 -2.57 -16.17
N HIS A 185 9.02 -3.03 -16.42
CA HIS A 185 8.05 -3.35 -15.37
C HIS A 185 7.39 -4.70 -15.65
N ILE A 186 7.46 -5.61 -14.68
CA ILE A 186 6.75 -6.90 -14.75
C ILE A 186 5.89 -7.07 -13.51
N LYS A 187 4.62 -7.40 -13.71
CA LYS A 187 3.70 -7.75 -12.63
C LYS A 187 3.02 -9.08 -12.91
N LEU A 188 3.13 -10.01 -11.96
CA LEU A 188 2.49 -11.32 -11.97
C LEU A 188 1.60 -11.42 -10.73
N ASN A 189 0.29 -11.30 -10.88
CA ASN A 189 -0.65 -11.35 -9.76
C ASN A 189 -1.68 -12.46 -9.96
N SER A 190 -1.79 -13.38 -9.01
CA SER A 190 -2.75 -14.48 -9.04
C SER A 190 -2.67 -15.35 -10.30
N CYS A 191 -1.50 -15.43 -10.94
CA CYS A 191 -1.28 -16.30 -12.10
C CYS A 191 -1.30 -17.77 -11.68
N LEU A 192 -1.84 -18.61 -12.56
CA LEU A 192 -1.93 -20.05 -12.40
C LEU A 192 -1.04 -20.77 -13.40
N GLY A 193 -0.59 -21.97 -13.05
CA GLY A 193 0.28 -22.79 -13.92
C GLY A 193 1.77 -22.54 -13.69
N LEU A 194 2.14 -21.52 -12.92
CA LEU A 194 3.52 -21.25 -12.53
C LEU A 194 3.97 -22.19 -11.41
N ARG A 195 5.17 -22.75 -11.55
CA ARG A 195 5.75 -23.72 -10.61
C ARG A 195 7.18 -23.35 -10.22
N SER A 196 8.07 -23.26 -11.21
CA SER A 196 9.47 -22.87 -11.07
C SER A 196 9.82 -21.82 -12.14
N LEU A 197 9.65 -20.56 -11.77
CA LEU A 197 9.85 -19.43 -12.68
C LEU A 197 11.25 -18.84 -12.48
N TRP A 198 12.08 -18.96 -13.53
CA TRP A 198 13.41 -18.36 -13.57
C TRP A 198 13.52 -17.40 -14.75
N LEU A 199 13.72 -16.11 -14.48
CA LEU A 199 13.89 -15.07 -15.51
C LEU A 199 15.38 -14.75 -15.71
N CYS A 200 15.89 -14.98 -16.92
CA CYS A 200 17.27 -14.71 -17.30
C CYS A 200 17.43 -13.33 -17.94
N GLU A 201 18.52 -12.63 -17.59
CA GLU A 201 19.11 -11.50 -18.33
C GLU A 201 18.15 -10.38 -18.75
N THR A 202 17.37 -9.86 -17.81
CA THR A 202 16.53 -8.67 -18.05
C THR A 202 17.22 -7.41 -17.53
N ASN A 203 18.21 -6.92 -18.27
CA ASN A 203 19.00 -5.76 -17.85
C ASN A 203 18.21 -4.46 -17.81
N GLU A 204 17.10 -4.33 -18.54
CA GLU A 204 16.28 -3.10 -18.51
C GLU A 204 15.22 -3.13 -17.41
N LEU A 205 15.06 -4.24 -16.68
CA LEU A 205 14.00 -4.42 -15.69
C LEU A 205 14.28 -3.55 -14.46
N ILE A 206 13.37 -2.63 -14.16
CA ILE A 206 13.44 -1.67 -13.06
C ILE A 206 12.59 -2.13 -11.88
N THR A 207 11.37 -2.62 -12.13
CA THR A 207 10.46 -3.09 -11.08
C THR A 207 9.86 -4.44 -11.38
N MET A 208 9.71 -5.26 -10.34
CA MET A 208 9.07 -6.55 -10.45
C MET A 208 8.16 -6.84 -9.25
N GLU A 209 6.91 -7.20 -9.55
CA GLU A 209 5.88 -7.56 -8.58
C GLU A 209 5.41 -8.99 -8.83
N VAL A 210 5.51 -9.86 -7.83
CA VAL A 210 5.05 -11.26 -7.88
C VAL A 210 4.12 -11.49 -6.69
N GLN A 211 2.82 -11.59 -6.93
CA GLN A 211 1.81 -11.61 -5.88
C GLN A 211 0.83 -12.78 -6.04
N ASN A 212 0.56 -13.50 -4.96
CA ASN A 212 -0.53 -14.47 -4.84
C ASN A 212 -0.57 -15.57 -5.92
N ASN A 213 0.59 -15.93 -6.50
CA ASN A 213 0.68 -16.96 -7.55
C ASN A 213 0.66 -18.36 -6.92
N SER A 214 -0.50 -19.02 -6.96
CA SER A 214 -0.69 -20.32 -6.32
C SER A 214 0.09 -21.43 -7.01
N GLY A 215 0.84 -22.22 -6.24
CA GLY A 215 1.65 -23.33 -6.75
C GLY A 215 3.07 -22.96 -7.16
N LEU A 216 3.46 -21.67 -7.07
CA LEU A 216 4.83 -21.22 -7.30
C LEU A 216 5.70 -21.54 -6.09
N TYR A 217 6.56 -22.56 -6.20
CA TYR A 217 7.47 -22.98 -5.12
C TYR A 217 8.92 -22.58 -5.38
N GLU A 218 9.25 -22.11 -6.59
CA GLU A 218 10.57 -21.57 -6.90
C GLU A 218 10.44 -20.34 -7.80
N PHE A 219 11.15 -19.29 -7.43
CA PHE A 219 11.22 -18.06 -8.19
C PHE A 219 12.66 -17.53 -8.22
N GLY A 220 13.16 -17.17 -9.39
CA GLY A 220 14.42 -16.46 -9.48
C GLY A 220 14.48 -15.48 -10.65
N ALA A 221 15.29 -14.45 -10.47
CA ALA A 221 15.50 -13.43 -11.47
C ALA A 221 16.97 -12.95 -11.47
N LYS A 222 17.53 -12.83 -12.68
CA LYS A 222 18.82 -12.16 -12.91
C LYS A 222 18.58 -10.82 -13.61
N ALA A 223 18.47 -9.75 -12.83
CA ALA A 223 18.18 -8.41 -13.32
C ALA A 223 19.03 -7.36 -12.58
N ILE A 224 20.17 -6.98 -13.15
CA ILE A 224 21.16 -6.14 -12.45
C ILE A 224 20.63 -4.72 -12.16
N ASN A 225 19.77 -4.18 -13.03
CA ASN A 225 19.18 -2.84 -12.87
C ASN A 225 17.86 -2.83 -12.09
N LEU A 226 17.45 -3.97 -11.53
CA LEU A 226 16.22 -4.06 -10.73
C LEU A 226 16.37 -3.18 -9.49
N GLN A 227 15.48 -2.19 -9.35
CA GLN A 227 15.49 -1.23 -8.25
C GLN A 227 14.42 -1.56 -7.20
N ALA A 228 13.30 -2.16 -7.59
CA ALA A 228 12.24 -2.54 -6.67
C ALA A 228 11.73 -3.96 -6.94
N PHE A 229 11.71 -4.77 -5.89
CA PHE A 229 11.18 -6.13 -5.90
C PHE A 229 10.14 -6.29 -4.81
N GLU A 230 8.93 -6.69 -5.19
CA GLU A 230 7.85 -7.01 -4.27
C GLU A 230 7.38 -8.44 -4.51
N PHE A 231 7.45 -9.27 -3.47
CA PHE A 231 6.96 -10.64 -3.50
C PHE A 231 5.92 -10.84 -2.39
N ARG A 232 4.71 -11.22 -2.79
CA ARG A 232 3.64 -11.64 -1.89
C ARG A 232 3.30 -13.11 -2.13
N GLY A 233 3.67 -13.95 -1.17
CA GLY A 233 3.36 -15.38 -1.20
C GLY A 233 1.95 -15.70 -0.73
N GLN A 234 1.73 -16.98 -0.44
CA GLN A 234 0.49 -17.52 0.13
C GLN A 234 0.78 -18.41 1.33
N PHE A 235 1.80 -18.05 2.13
CA PHE A 235 2.37 -18.83 3.24
C PHE A 235 3.00 -20.18 2.85
N GLN A 236 2.98 -20.55 1.57
CA GLN A 236 3.67 -21.74 1.08
C GLN A 236 5.18 -21.48 0.95
N PRO A 237 6.03 -22.49 1.20
CA PRO A 237 7.47 -22.40 0.92
C PRO A 237 7.73 -22.06 -0.54
N CYS A 238 8.50 -21.00 -0.77
CA CYS A 238 8.95 -20.59 -2.09
C CYS A 238 10.43 -20.22 -2.04
N CYS A 239 11.25 -20.94 -2.81
CA CYS A 239 12.66 -20.63 -2.97
C CYS A 239 12.81 -19.38 -3.83
N ILE A 240 13.11 -18.23 -3.21
CA ILE A 240 13.33 -16.97 -3.91
C ILE A 240 14.84 -16.76 -4.11
N ASN A 241 15.28 -16.56 -5.35
CA ASN A 241 16.66 -16.21 -5.68
C ASN A 241 16.74 -14.95 -6.55
N ILE A 242 17.08 -13.84 -5.92
CA ILE A 242 17.29 -12.53 -6.54
C ILE A 242 18.65 -11.94 -6.19
N SER A 243 19.60 -12.78 -5.75
CA SER A 243 20.95 -12.39 -5.31
C SER A 243 21.74 -11.59 -6.36
N SER A 244 21.40 -11.75 -7.64
CA SER A 244 22.05 -11.03 -8.74
C SER A 244 21.57 -9.57 -8.90
N CYS A 245 20.51 -9.16 -8.21
CA CYS A 245 19.89 -7.84 -8.34
C CYS A 245 20.59 -6.79 -7.46
N LYS A 246 21.83 -6.45 -7.78
CA LYS A 246 22.71 -5.62 -6.92
C LYS A 246 22.28 -4.15 -6.77
N ASN A 247 21.50 -3.62 -7.71
CA ASN A 247 20.99 -2.24 -7.67
C ASN A 247 19.65 -2.11 -6.93
N LEU A 248 19.24 -3.13 -6.18
CA LEU A 248 17.97 -3.15 -5.47
C LEU A 248 17.93 -2.09 -4.37
N LYS A 249 16.97 -1.17 -4.47
CA LYS A 249 16.70 -0.12 -3.48
C LYS A 249 15.49 -0.45 -2.59
N THR A 250 14.54 -1.22 -3.10
CA THR A 250 13.32 -1.60 -2.38
C THR A 250 13.12 -3.11 -2.44
N LEU A 251 13.04 -3.73 -1.28
CA LEU A 251 12.70 -5.14 -1.09
C LEU A 251 11.48 -5.25 -0.20
N LYS A 252 10.39 -5.81 -0.72
CA LYS A 252 9.17 -6.08 0.05
C LYS A 252 8.80 -7.54 -0.05
N LEU A 253 8.75 -8.21 1.09
CA LEU A 253 8.37 -9.62 1.19
C LEU A 253 7.16 -9.73 2.12
N SER A 254 6.08 -10.31 1.61
CA SER A 254 4.82 -10.45 2.35
C SER A 254 4.30 -11.89 2.26
N MET A 255 3.87 -12.48 3.38
CA MET A 255 3.27 -13.83 3.41
C MET A 255 4.21 -14.90 2.80
N VAL A 256 5.51 -14.80 3.06
CA VAL A 256 6.56 -15.70 2.54
C VAL A 256 7.19 -16.51 3.67
N ALA A 257 7.46 -17.80 3.42
CA ALA A 257 8.13 -18.69 4.34
C ALA A 257 9.67 -18.59 4.22
N ILE A 258 10.24 -17.43 4.56
CA ILE A 258 11.70 -17.19 4.54
C ILE A 258 12.35 -17.49 5.89
N THR A 259 13.52 -18.13 5.87
CA THR A 259 14.31 -18.44 7.08
C THR A 259 15.36 -17.36 7.36
N ASP A 260 15.89 -17.35 8.58
CA ASP A 260 17.00 -16.48 8.99
C ASP A 260 18.24 -16.64 8.09
N ASP A 261 18.59 -17.89 7.73
CA ASP A 261 19.71 -18.20 6.83
C ASP A 261 19.50 -17.69 5.41
N TRP A 262 18.27 -17.73 4.92
CA TRP A 262 17.94 -17.14 3.63
C TRP A 262 18.08 -15.62 3.70
N PHE A 263 17.53 -14.99 4.75
CA PHE A 263 17.58 -13.55 4.93
C PHE A 263 19.03 -13.04 4.99
N ASN A 264 19.87 -13.65 5.81
CA ASN A 264 21.27 -13.24 5.98
C ASN A 264 22.07 -13.34 4.67
N ARG A 265 21.86 -14.41 3.90
CA ARG A 265 22.51 -14.57 2.59
C ARG A 265 22.03 -13.54 1.58
N CYS A 266 20.72 -13.32 1.47
CA CYS A 266 20.18 -12.38 0.50
C CYS A 266 20.48 -10.92 0.86
N PHE A 267 20.34 -10.53 2.13
CA PHE A 267 20.48 -9.15 2.56
C PHE A 267 21.89 -8.59 2.30
N SER A 268 22.93 -9.41 2.47
CA SER A 268 24.32 -9.01 2.19
C SER A 268 24.61 -8.71 0.71
N GLU A 269 23.77 -9.21 -0.22
CA GLU A 269 23.89 -8.99 -1.66
C GLU A 269 23.23 -7.68 -2.14
N PHE A 270 22.55 -6.93 -1.25
CA PHE A 270 21.82 -5.70 -1.60
C PHE A 270 22.44 -4.44 -0.94
N PRO A 271 23.64 -4.00 -1.38
CA PRO A 271 24.37 -2.91 -0.74
C PRO A 271 23.69 -1.54 -0.83
N LEU A 272 22.79 -1.35 -1.81
CA LEU A 272 22.06 -0.10 -2.06
C LEU A 272 20.63 -0.09 -1.50
N LEU A 273 20.27 -1.07 -0.66
CA LEU A 273 18.91 -1.22 -0.17
C LEU A 273 18.50 -0.06 0.74
N GLU A 274 17.50 0.71 0.33
CA GLU A 274 16.97 1.87 1.05
C GLU A 274 15.68 1.53 1.82
N ILE A 275 14.87 0.60 1.30
CA ILE A 275 13.59 0.20 1.89
C ILE A 275 13.54 -1.32 2.01
N LEU A 276 13.39 -1.80 3.24
CA LEU A 276 13.10 -3.19 3.55
C LEU A 276 11.72 -3.28 4.21
N ALA A 277 10.81 -4.07 3.64
CA ALA A 277 9.54 -4.40 4.27
C ALA A 277 9.36 -5.91 4.36
N LEU A 278 9.15 -6.40 5.58
CA LEU A 278 8.85 -7.79 5.88
C LEU A 278 7.47 -7.84 6.53
N SER A 279 6.56 -8.63 5.97
CA SER A 279 5.19 -8.72 6.49
C SER A 279 4.70 -10.16 6.52
N TYR A 280 4.18 -10.62 7.65
CA TYR A 280 3.63 -11.98 7.78
C TYR A 280 4.63 -13.08 7.34
N CYS A 281 5.92 -12.88 7.60
CA CYS A 281 6.99 -13.85 7.35
C CYS A 281 7.13 -14.78 8.56
N HIS A 282 6.44 -15.91 8.55
CA HIS A 282 6.21 -16.76 9.72
C HIS A 282 7.38 -17.71 10.07
N MET A 283 8.41 -17.81 9.24
CA MET A 283 9.61 -18.64 9.50
C MET A 283 10.82 -17.82 10.00
N LEU A 284 10.69 -16.50 10.09
CA LEU A 284 11.76 -15.64 10.63
C LEU A 284 11.68 -15.65 12.15
N GLU A 285 12.82 -15.86 12.81
CA GLU A 285 12.93 -15.87 14.27
C GLU A 285 13.86 -14.77 14.76
N ARG A 286 15.03 -14.62 14.12
CA ARG A 286 16.06 -13.64 14.50
C ARG A 286 16.55 -12.86 13.30
N LEU A 287 16.31 -11.56 13.32
CA LEU A 287 16.74 -10.65 12.26
C LEU A 287 17.95 -9.84 12.69
N ARG A 288 19.00 -9.88 11.88
CA ARG A 288 20.16 -9.00 12.01
C ARG A 288 20.29 -8.15 10.75
N ILE A 289 20.18 -6.84 10.92
CA ILE A 289 20.20 -5.86 9.84
C ILE A 289 21.42 -4.97 10.06
N SER A 290 22.37 -5.01 9.13
CA SER A 290 23.54 -4.11 9.12
C SER A 290 23.60 -3.42 7.76
N SER A 291 23.29 -2.12 7.70
CA SER A 291 23.26 -1.37 6.44
C SER A 291 23.49 0.12 6.62
N SER A 292 24.42 0.69 5.85
CA SER A 292 24.67 2.13 5.82
C SER A 292 23.72 2.91 4.89
N HIS A 293 22.84 2.25 4.14
CA HIS A 293 21.95 2.89 3.15
C HIS A 293 20.46 2.75 3.49
N LEU A 294 20.10 1.88 4.43
CA LEU A 294 18.72 1.61 4.77
C LEU A 294 18.09 2.87 5.40
N LYS A 295 17.02 3.38 4.79
CA LYS A 295 16.29 4.58 5.21
C LYS A 295 14.96 4.24 5.87
N LYS A 296 14.31 3.16 5.42
CA LYS A 296 13.01 2.71 5.95
C LYS A 296 13.03 1.20 6.21
N PHE A 297 12.61 0.82 7.42
CA PHE A 297 12.37 -0.58 7.77
C PHE A 297 10.93 -0.77 8.24
N ILE A 298 10.27 -1.81 7.73
CA ILE A 298 8.91 -2.20 8.09
C ILE A 298 8.92 -3.67 8.50
N LEU A 299 8.41 -3.99 9.69
CA LEU A 299 8.22 -5.34 10.19
C LEU A 299 6.81 -5.49 10.76
N CYS A 300 5.93 -6.18 10.04
CA CYS A 300 4.51 -6.26 10.40
C CYS A 300 3.98 -7.70 10.43
N GLY A 301 3.39 -8.13 11.54
CA GLY A 301 2.69 -9.43 11.64
C GLY A 301 3.60 -10.65 11.48
N CYS A 302 4.92 -10.52 11.72
CA CYS A 302 5.86 -11.64 11.71
C CYS A 302 5.90 -12.29 13.09
N GLU A 303 4.93 -13.16 13.37
CA GLU A 303 4.65 -13.66 14.73
C GLU A 303 5.74 -14.52 15.38
N SER A 304 6.61 -15.14 14.57
CA SER A 304 7.71 -16.00 15.07
C SER A 304 8.97 -15.22 15.43
N VAL A 305 9.05 -13.94 15.04
CA VAL A 305 10.23 -13.12 15.31
C VAL A 305 10.31 -12.83 16.80
N THR A 306 11.43 -13.19 17.41
CA THR A 306 11.68 -12.99 18.85
C THR A 306 12.77 -11.94 19.12
N ARG A 307 13.67 -11.73 18.16
CA ARG A 307 14.77 -10.78 18.28
C ARG A 307 15.07 -10.05 16.97
N VAL A 308 15.28 -8.74 17.07
CA VAL A 308 15.70 -7.87 15.96
C VAL A 308 16.89 -7.01 16.41
N ASP A 309 18.02 -7.17 15.73
CA ASP A 309 19.22 -6.36 15.90
C ASP A 309 19.42 -5.49 14.66
N ILE A 310 19.36 -4.16 14.81
CA ILE A 310 19.49 -3.19 13.72
C ILE A 310 20.70 -2.29 13.98
N ASP A 311 21.65 -2.32 13.05
CA ASP A 311 22.75 -1.37 12.91
C ASP A 311 22.60 -0.66 11.56
N ALA A 312 21.89 0.46 11.57
CA ALA A 312 21.54 1.20 10.37
C ALA A 312 21.58 2.72 10.62
N PRO A 313 22.74 3.37 10.48
CA PRO A 313 22.93 4.77 10.86
C PRO A 313 22.07 5.76 10.06
N CYS A 314 21.68 5.42 8.83
CA CYS A 314 20.83 6.23 7.97
C CYS A 314 19.34 5.92 8.09
N LEU A 315 18.93 5.01 9.00
CA LEU A 315 17.53 4.64 9.17
C LEU A 315 16.75 5.83 9.73
N SER A 316 15.82 6.35 8.93
CA SER A 316 15.03 7.55 9.24
C SER A 316 13.62 7.23 9.71
N ARG A 317 13.07 6.09 9.25
CA ARG A 317 11.72 5.63 9.58
C ARG A 317 11.68 4.13 9.91
N LEU A 318 11.02 3.81 11.01
CA LEU A 318 10.74 2.43 11.45
C LEU A 318 9.23 2.21 11.62
N GLU A 319 8.70 1.15 11.04
CA GLU A 319 7.30 0.74 11.24
C GLU A 319 7.29 -0.69 11.80
N PHE A 320 6.64 -0.88 12.94
CA PHE A 320 6.55 -2.18 13.60
C PHE A 320 5.09 -2.50 13.95
N SER A 321 4.65 -3.72 13.66
CA SER A 321 3.36 -4.24 14.12
C SER A 321 3.50 -5.69 14.55
N GLY A 322 3.20 -5.99 15.81
CA GLY A 322 3.34 -7.35 16.35
C GLY A 322 3.36 -7.41 17.88
N ASP A 323 3.73 -8.57 18.40
CA ASP A 323 4.01 -8.76 19.83
C ASP A 323 5.35 -8.10 20.21
N VAL A 324 5.60 -7.90 21.50
CA VAL A 324 6.86 -7.29 21.96
C VAL A 324 8.01 -8.27 21.76
N ILE A 325 9.07 -7.78 21.12
CA ILE A 325 10.27 -8.54 20.78
C ILE A 325 11.51 -7.99 21.47
N SER A 326 12.54 -8.82 21.61
CA SER A 326 13.88 -8.33 21.98
C SER A 326 14.42 -7.45 20.86
N PHE A 327 14.96 -6.29 21.22
CA PHE A 327 15.33 -5.27 20.25
C PHE A 327 16.72 -4.71 20.57
N SER A 328 17.54 -4.47 19.55
CA SER A 328 18.77 -3.69 19.64
C SER A 328 18.79 -2.71 18.46
N LEU A 329 18.96 -1.42 18.74
CA LEU A 329 18.81 -0.37 17.74
C LEU A 329 19.98 0.62 17.79
N ASN A 330 20.82 0.59 16.77
CA ASN A 330 21.77 1.64 16.44
C ASN A 330 21.29 2.37 15.17
N ALA A 331 20.50 3.43 15.37
CA ALA A 331 19.92 4.23 14.29
C ALA A 331 19.84 5.72 14.68
N PRO A 332 20.98 6.44 14.79
CA PRO A 332 21.02 7.84 15.21
C PRO A 332 20.19 8.80 14.33
N ALA A 333 19.96 8.47 13.05
CA ALA A 333 19.12 9.27 12.16
C ALA A 333 17.60 9.02 12.31
N LEU A 334 17.19 8.10 13.19
CA LEU A 334 15.79 7.73 13.34
C LEU A 334 15.01 8.94 13.85
N SER A 335 13.99 9.35 13.08
CA SER A 335 13.22 10.57 13.36
C SER A 335 11.74 10.28 13.55
N GLN A 336 11.26 9.18 12.97
CA GLN A 336 9.88 8.73 13.07
C GLN A 336 9.85 7.22 13.29
N ALA A 337 9.05 6.80 14.27
CA ALA A 337 8.65 5.41 14.40
C ALA A 337 7.14 5.28 14.58
N ASP A 338 6.54 4.29 13.92
CA ASP A 338 5.13 3.96 14.03
C ASP A 338 5.00 2.52 14.55
N MET A 339 4.45 2.35 15.75
CA MET A 339 4.45 1.09 16.50
C MET A 339 3.05 0.62 16.84
N GLU A 340 2.67 -0.57 16.40
CA GLU A 340 1.47 -1.28 16.82
C GLU A 340 1.86 -2.48 17.68
N LEU A 341 1.66 -2.38 18.99
CA LEU A 341 1.97 -3.45 19.93
C LEU A 341 0.69 -4.21 20.28
N SER A 342 0.63 -5.46 19.82
CA SER A 342 -0.54 -6.33 19.95
C SER A 342 -0.13 -7.66 20.60
N PRO A 343 -0.35 -7.83 21.91
CA PRO A 343 -0.07 -9.09 22.61
C PRO A 343 -1.01 -10.20 22.14
N ARG A 344 -0.52 -11.46 22.19
CA ARG A 344 -1.43 -12.62 22.26
C ARG A 344 -2.12 -12.71 23.62
N ILE A 345 -1.40 -12.40 24.70
CA ILE A 345 -1.90 -12.38 26.08
C ILE A 345 -1.52 -11.04 26.70
N PHE A 346 -2.51 -10.30 27.20
CA PHE A 346 -2.28 -9.01 27.85
C PHE A 346 -2.19 -9.22 29.37
N ASP A 347 -0.95 -9.28 29.89
CA ASP A 347 -0.63 -9.46 31.31
C ASP A 347 0.49 -8.51 31.78
N ASN A 348 0.77 -8.48 33.09
CA ASN A 348 1.81 -7.61 33.65
C ASN A 348 3.20 -7.88 33.05
N PRO A 349 3.67 -9.14 32.88
CA PRO A 349 4.92 -9.43 32.17
C PRO A 349 5.01 -8.81 30.78
N TRP A 350 3.93 -8.85 29.99
CA TRP A 350 3.89 -8.22 28.69
C TRP A 350 4.01 -6.69 28.78
N VAL A 351 3.32 -6.06 29.74
CA VAL A 351 3.39 -4.60 29.95
C VAL A 351 4.81 -4.18 30.35
N VAL A 352 5.51 -4.97 31.17
CA VAL A 352 6.92 -4.70 31.50
C VAL A 352 7.79 -4.73 30.25
N LYS A 353 7.65 -5.76 29.41
CA LYS A 353 8.37 -5.84 28.12
C LYS A 353 8.04 -4.67 27.20
N GLN A 354 6.78 -4.23 27.16
CA GLN A 354 6.37 -3.05 26.39
C GLN A 354 7.12 -1.79 26.86
N ILE A 355 7.24 -1.57 28.17
CA ILE A 355 7.96 -0.42 28.73
C ILE A 355 9.44 -0.47 28.30
N GLU A 356 10.09 -1.62 28.47
CA GLU A 356 11.49 -1.83 28.04
C GLU A 356 11.68 -1.63 26.53
N PHE A 357 10.74 -2.14 25.73
CA PHE A 357 10.76 -1.97 24.27
C PHE A 357 10.66 -0.49 23.88
N LEU A 358 9.69 0.24 24.45
CA LEU A 358 9.49 1.66 24.17
C LEU A 358 10.72 2.52 24.55
N ALA A 359 11.47 2.13 25.58
CA ALA A 359 12.66 2.87 26.02
C ALA A 359 13.73 3.01 24.93
N HIS A 360 13.79 2.10 23.95
CA HIS A 360 14.70 2.19 22.79
C HIS A 360 14.43 3.42 21.90
N PHE A 361 13.23 4.01 22.01
CA PHE A 361 12.77 5.14 21.19
C PHE A 361 12.79 6.48 21.94
N ASN A 362 13.39 6.51 23.13
CA ASN A 362 13.48 7.72 23.96
C ASN A 362 14.14 8.91 23.25
N HIS A 363 15.07 8.66 22.32
CA HIS A 363 15.79 9.69 21.56
C HIS A 363 14.95 10.33 20.44
N LEU A 364 13.78 9.78 20.10
CA LEU A 364 12.97 10.26 18.99
C LEU A 364 12.29 11.59 19.31
N LYS A 365 12.18 12.47 18.31
CA LYS A 365 11.36 13.68 18.42
C LYS A 365 9.86 13.36 18.33
N SER A 366 9.49 12.42 17.47
CA SER A 366 8.10 12.05 17.17
C SER A 366 7.92 10.53 17.18
N LEU A 367 6.88 10.05 17.85
CA LEU A 367 6.49 8.64 17.89
C LEU A 367 4.99 8.49 17.66
N THR A 368 4.60 7.55 16.80
CA THR A 368 3.21 7.12 16.66
C THR A 368 3.03 5.76 17.33
N LEU A 369 2.13 5.67 18.30
CA LEU A 369 1.62 4.41 18.83
C LEU A 369 0.30 4.09 18.14
N GLN A 370 0.07 2.82 17.85
CA GLN A 370 -1.18 2.31 17.31
C GLN A 370 -1.73 1.26 18.28
N SER A 371 -3.03 1.31 18.52
CA SER A 371 -3.72 0.36 19.37
C SER A 371 -5.04 -0.04 18.74
N GLN A 372 -5.39 -1.32 18.86
CA GLN A 372 -6.66 -1.83 18.38
C GLN A 372 -7.83 -1.15 19.10
N THR A 373 -7.76 -1.02 20.43
CA THR A 373 -8.86 -0.48 21.26
C THR A 373 -8.43 0.61 22.24
N GLY A 374 -7.13 0.96 22.29
CA GLY A 374 -6.55 1.86 23.28
C GLY A 374 -6.13 1.17 24.59
N LYS A 375 -6.70 0.00 24.91
CA LYS A 375 -6.38 -0.74 26.16
C LYS A 375 -4.91 -1.09 26.30
N SER A 376 -4.25 -1.45 25.19
CA SER A 376 -2.85 -1.88 25.19
C SER A 376 -1.85 -0.75 25.53
N VAL A 377 -2.31 0.49 25.63
CA VAL A 377 -1.50 1.65 26.00
C VAL A 377 -1.64 1.97 27.49
N ILE A 378 -2.66 1.41 28.17
CA ILE A 378 -2.89 1.66 29.58
C ILE A 378 -1.92 0.82 30.42
N ILE A 379 -1.01 1.50 31.10
CA ILE A 379 -0.08 0.89 32.06
C ILE A 379 -0.77 0.79 33.44
N PRO A 380 -0.84 -0.38 34.10
CA PRO A 380 -1.35 -0.53 35.46
C PRO A 380 -0.61 0.34 36.48
N GLN A 381 -1.30 0.83 37.51
CA GLN A 381 -0.71 1.76 38.49
C GLN A 381 0.49 1.18 39.23
N GLU A 382 0.42 -0.08 39.66
CA GLU A 382 1.52 -0.78 40.35
C GLU A 382 2.84 -0.75 39.56
N LEU A 383 2.74 -0.88 38.23
CA LEU A 383 3.90 -0.81 37.33
C LEU A 383 4.39 0.64 37.14
N ARG A 384 3.49 1.63 37.19
CA ARG A 384 3.86 3.06 37.11
C ARG A 384 4.67 3.54 38.30
N GLU A 385 4.47 2.92 39.46
CA GLU A 385 5.21 3.21 40.70
C GLU A 385 6.57 2.52 40.73
N THR A 386 6.71 1.42 39.98
CA THR A 386 7.93 0.60 39.93
C THR A 386 8.90 1.05 38.81
N PHE A 387 8.37 1.45 37.65
CA PHE A 387 9.17 1.75 36.46
C PHE A 387 9.22 3.25 36.16
N GLY A 388 10.33 3.70 35.56
CA GLY A 388 10.43 5.02 34.95
C GLY A 388 9.67 5.08 33.61
N SER A 389 9.28 6.28 33.21
CA SER A 389 8.66 6.52 31.91
C SER A 389 9.61 6.16 30.75
N PRO A 390 9.17 5.46 29.71
CA PRO A 390 10.08 5.04 28.65
C PRO A 390 10.48 6.15 27.67
N LEU A 391 9.69 7.23 27.53
CA LEU A 391 9.81 8.19 26.41
C LEU A 391 9.99 9.66 26.85
N TYR A 392 10.98 9.94 27.70
CA TYR A 392 11.30 11.30 28.16
C TYR A 392 11.67 12.28 27.03
N GLY A 393 12.39 11.84 26.00
CA GLY A 393 12.84 12.72 24.90
C GLY A 393 11.80 12.95 23.79
N VAL A 394 10.67 12.24 23.83
CA VAL A 394 9.62 12.33 22.80
C VAL A 394 8.78 13.59 22.99
N LYS A 395 8.86 14.49 22.00
CA LYS A 395 8.14 15.78 22.00
C LYS A 395 6.76 15.67 21.35
N HIS A 396 6.61 14.80 20.36
CA HIS A 396 5.35 14.64 19.63
C HIS A 396 4.91 13.18 19.72
N LEU A 397 3.87 12.91 20.53
CA LEU A 397 3.32 11.57 20.69
C LEU A 397 1.95 11.50 20.02
N LYS A 398 1.79 10.62 19.04
CA LYS A 398 0.51 10.35 18.38
C LYS A 398 0.01 8.96 18.76
N LEU A 399 -1.23 8.82 19.19
CA LEU A 399 -1.92 7.55 19.37
C LEU A 399 -2.99 7.41 18.29
N LYS A 400 -2.93 6.34 17.50
CA LYS A 400 -3.98 5.95 16.55
C LYS A 400 -4.77 4.77 17.09
N ILE A 401 -6.09 4.86 17.05
CA ILE A 401 -6.99 3.83 17.54
C ILE A 401 -7.80 3.26 16.37
N ILE A 402 -7.66 1.95 16.16
CA ILE A 402 -8.12 1.27 14.93
C ILE A 402 -9.59 0.84 15.01
N LYS A 403 -10.08 0.44 16.19
CA LYS A 403 -11.48 0.05 16.44
C LYS A 403 -12.20 1.08 17.31
N PRO A 404 -13.56 1.10 17.34
CA PRO A 404 -14.27 2.07 18.15
C PRO A 404 -13.89 1.95 19.62
N LEU A 405 -13.73 3.09 20.28
CA LEU A 405 -13.51 3.18 21.71
C LEU A 405 -14.80 2.76 22.44
N PHE A 406 -14.75 1.61 23.13
CA PHE A 406 -15.77 1.22 24.12
C PHE A 406 -15.19 1.26 25.54
N SER A 407 -13.87 1.17 25.67
CA SER A 407 -13.03 1.32 26.87
C SER A 407 -11.58 1.14 26.41
N PRO A 408 -10.60 1.89 26.94
CA PRO A 408 -10.64 2.81 28.10
C PRO A 408 -11.17 4.21 27.75
N SER A 409 -11.43 5.04 28.78
CA SER A 409 -11.87 6.44 28.58
C SER A 409 -10.76 7.31 27.99
N LEU A 410 -11.11 8.42 27.34
CA LEU A 410 -10.11 9.39 26.86
C LEU A 410 -9.22 9.94 27.97
N LYS A 411 -9.77 10.16 29.18
CA LYS A 411 -9.01 10.60 30.36
C LYS A 411 -7.93 9.60 30.74
N ASP A 412 -8.26 8.31 30.73
CA ASP A 412 -7.30 7.25 31.08
C ASP A 412 -6.21 7.12 30.02
N LEU A 413 -6.55 7.27 28.73
CA LEU A 413 -5.59 7.29 27.64
C LEU A 413 -4.63 8.46 27.77
N VAL A 414 -5.14 9.68 28.01
CA VAL A 414 -4.30 10.86 28.19
C VAL A 414 -3.38 10.68 29.41
N LYS A 415 -3.89 10.20 30.55
CA LYS A 415 -3.05 9.87 31.72
C LYS A 415 -1.96 8.85 31.39
N ALA A 416 -2.30 7.81 30.64
CA ALA A 416 -1.33 6.79 30.24
C ALA A 416 -0.26 7.37 29.31
N LEU A 417 -0.65 8.15 28.31
CA LEU A 417 0.29 8.80 27.37
C LEU A 417 1.21 9.81 28.07
N LEU A 418 0.69 10.59 29.02
CA LEU A 418 1.49 11.52 29.85
C LEU A 418 2.44 10.78 30.79
N TRP A 419 2.10 9.57 31.23
CA TRP A 419 3.05 8.75 31.98
C TRP A 419 4.10 8.13 31.06
N ILE A 420 3.70 7.65 29.87
CA ILE A 420 4.62 7.04 28.88
C ILE A 420 5.66 8.06 28.39
N ALA A 421 5.20 9.26 28.02
CA ALA A 421 6.02 10.39 27.61
C ALA A 421 5.72 11.57 28.55
N PRO A 422 6.58 11.84 29.55
CA PRO A 422 6.32 12.83 30.58
C PRO A 422 6.70 14.25 30.21
N GLN A 423 7.38 14.47 29.08
CA GLN A 423 7.71 15.81 28.55
C GLN A 423 7.21 16.06 27.12
N PRO A 424 5.95 15.69 26.78
CA PRO A 424 5.46 15.89 25.43
C PRO A 424 5.20 17.38 25.21
N GLN A 425 5.44 17.87 24.00
CA GLN A 425 4.96 19.16 23.53
C GLN A 425 3.58 19.03 22.91
N THR A 426 3.35 17.93 22.19
CA THR A 426 2.06 17.64 21.56
C THR A 426 1.65 16.20 21.80
N ILE A 427 0.40 15.99 22.20
CA ILE A 427 -0.25 14.68 22.17
C ILE A 427 -1.37 14.73 21.13
N THR A 428 -1.44 13.74 20.25
CA THR A 428 -2.55 13.60 19.30
C THR A 428 -3.19 12.24 19.46
N ILE A 429 -4.52 12.17 19.65
CA ILE A 429 -5.27 10.92 19.66
C ILE A 429 -6.21 10.93 18.46
N GLU A 430 -6.03 9.97 17.56
CA GLU A 430 -6.82 9.80 16.33
C GLU A 430 -7.64 8.50 16.42
N SER A 431 -8.95 8.57 16.19
CA SER A 431 -9.86 7.41 16.16
C SER A 431 -10.57 7.33 14.83
N GLY A 432 -10.60 6.20 14.13
CA GLY A 432 -11.16 6.11 12.77
C GLY A 432 -12.67 6.36 12.61
N PHE A 433 -13.40 6.75 13.66
CA PHE A 433 -14.86 6.56 13.75
C PHE A 433 -15.71 7.83 13.92
N GLY A 434 -15.11 9.01 13.96
CA GLY A 434 -15.80 10.30 14.05
C GLY A 434 -15.40 11.27 12.93
N LYS A 435 -16.00 12.47 12.93
CA LYS A 435 -15.68 13.58 12.01
C LYS A 435 -15.31 14.88 12.73
N LYS A 436 -15.36 14.90 14.06
CA LYS A 436 -15.05 16.07 14.88
C LYS A 436 -13.56 16.12 15.17
N ILE A 437 -12.94 17.29 15.00
CA ILE A 437 -11.58 17.58 15.46
C ILE A 437 -11.72 18.51 16.67
N LEU A 438 -11.11 18.14 17.79
CA LEU A 438 -11.03 18.96 18.99
C LEU A 438 -9.57 19.28 19.24
N LYS A 439 -9.27 20.54 19.52
CA LYS A 439 -7.92 21.00 19.78
C LYS A 439 -7.93 21.77 21.09
N PHE A 440 -7.10 21.34 22.02
CA PHE A 440 -6.81 22.03 23.26
C PHE A 440 -5.41 22.61 23.16
N VAL A 441 -5.28 23.91 23.40
CA VAL A 441 -3.99 24.60 23.52
C VAL A 441 -3.73 24.81 25.00
N TYR A 442 -2.61 24.31 25.47
CA TYR A 442 -2.15 24.44 26.85
C TYR A 442 -1.15 25.60 26.91
N GLU A 443 -1.60 26.77 27.34
CA GLU A 443 -0.72 27.93 27.52
C GLU A 443 -0.20 27.99 28.96
N LYS A 444 1.12 28.22 29.10
CA LYS A 444 1.74 28.47 30.40
C LYS A 444 1.39 29.91 30.80
N ALA A 445 0.77 30.12 31.95
CA ALA A 445 0.62 31.46 32.52
C ALA A 445 2.01 32.13 32.55
N ARG A 446 2.13 33.29 31.91
CA ARG A 446 3.37 34.09 31.96
C ARG A 446 3.51 34.63 33.37
N ASP A 447 4.74 34.58 33.88
CA ASP A 447 5.18 35.29 35.09
C ASP A 447 4.76 36.76 35.02
N ASP A 448 3.65 37.12 35.65
CA ASP A 448 3.46 38.44 36.22
C ASP A 448 3.81 38.31 37.70
N GLY A 449 4.97 38.87 38.06
CA GLY A 449 5.63 38.67 39.34
C GLY A 449 4.71 38.91 40.54
N ALA A 450 4.29 37.82 41.17
CA ALA A 450 3.93 37.77 42.58
C ALA A 450 4.05 36.31 43.02
N VAL A 451 4.78 36.12 44.11
CA VAL A 451 5.11 34.84 44.71
C VAL A 451 3.85 34.10 45.13
N ASP A 452 3.61 32.93 44.56
CA ASP A 452 3.06 31.78 45.29
C ASP A 452 3.68 30.47 44.78
N GLN A 453 4.68 30.01 45.52
CA GLN A 453 5.43 28.78 45.30
C GLN A 453 4.62 27.54 45.70
N HIS A 454 3.47 27.32 45.06
CA HIS A 454 2.73 26.05 45.11
C HIS A 454 2.54 25.42 43.72
N HIS A 455 3.42 25.75 42.79
CA HIS A 455 3.38 25.24 41.41
C HIS A 455 4.25 23.98 41.25
N CYS A 456 3.60 22.81 41.27
CA CYS A 456 4.19 21.47 41.07
C CYS A 456 5.36 21.11 42.01
N SER A 457 5.23 20.00 42.74
CA SER A 457 6.32 19.42 43.56
C SER A 457 7.56 18.96 42.78
N CYS A 458 7.67 19.30 41.49
CA CYS A 458 8.72 18.92 40.57
C CYS A 458 9.85 19.97 40.43
N THR A 459 9.81 21.09 41.17
CA THR A 459 10.80 22.18 41.10
C THR A 459 12.22 21.79 41.54
N SER A 460 12.40 20.67 42.24
CA SER A 460 13.69 20.14 42.70
C SER A 460 14.17 18.88 41.95
N LEU A 461 13.43 18.42 40.92
CA LEU A 461 13.74 17.20 40.18
C LEU A 461 14.44 17.52 38.83
N PRO A 462 15.44 16.74 38.40
CA PRO A 462 16.12 16.94 37.11
C PRO A 462 15.21 16.71 35.88
N ILE A 463 14.01 16.17 36.08
CA ILE A 463 13.02 15.91 35.04
C ILE A 463 11.77 16.75 35.33
N THR A 464 11.50 17.76 34.49
CA THR A 464 10.27 18.56 34.56
C THR A 464 9.06 17.72 34.16
N CYS A 465 7.91 17.89 34.83
CA CYS A 465 6.69 17.18 34.48
C CYS A 465 5.99 17.78 33.23
N TRP A 466 4.99 17.06 32.71
CA TRP A 466 4.25 17.43 31.50
C TRP A 466 3.61 18.82 31.56
N LYS A 467 3.29 19.32 32.77
CA LYS A 467 2.71 20.66 32.97
C LYS A 467 3.63 21.79 32.47
N HIS A 468 4.93 21.52 32.35
CA HIS A 468 5.91 22.51 31.87
C HIS A 468 6.20 22.39 30.37
N SER A 469 5.83 21.29 29.72
CA SER A 469 6.21 20.99 28.34
C SER A 469 5.03 20.94 27.38
N LEU A 470 3.86 20.49 27.82
CA LEU A 470 2.69 20.26 26.98
C LEU A 470 2.17 21.60 26.47
N LYS A 471 2.01 21.71 25.16
CA LYS A 471 1.49 22.91 24.46
C LYS A 471 0.19 22.63 23.74
N GLU A 472 0.02 21.41 23.23
CA GLU A 472 -1.14 21.06 22.42
C GLU A 472 -1.60 19.64 22.70
N LEU A 473 -2.90 19.46 22.89
CA LEU A 473 -3.57 18.19 22.90
C LEU A 473 -4.64 18.19 21.81
N LYS A 474 -4.48 17.31 20.83
CA LYS A 474 -5.35 17.23 19.67
C LYS A 474 -6.09 15.90 19.66
N PHE A 475 -7.38 15.96 19.38
CA PHE A 475 -8.22 14.80 19.16
C PHE A 475 -8.81 14.87 17.78
N GLU A 476 -8.66 13.79 17.02
CA GLU A 476 -9.19 13.67 15.67
C GLU A 476 -10.21 12.54 15.64
N ASN A 477 -11.39 12.83 15.11
CA ASN A 477 -12.43 11.86 14.77
C ASN A 477 -13.03 11.11 15.99
N ILE A 478 -13.40 11.86 17.03
CA ILE A 478 -14.06 11.31 18.25
C ILE A 478 -15.59 11.41 18.18
N ARG A 479 -16.29 10.48 18.84
CA ARG A 479 -17.76 10.33 18.80
C ARG A 479 -18.53 11.00 19.94
N GLU A 480 -17.98 11.06 21.16
CA GLU A 480 -18.78 11.30 22.37
C GLU A 480 -18.42 12.61 23.06
N ASP A 481 -19.43 13.46 23.29
CA ASP A 481 -19.25 14.79 23.90
C ASP A 481 -19.06 14.72 25.43
N ASP A 482 -19.54 13.66 26.11
CA ASP A 482 -19.42 13.50 27.58
C ASP A 482 -17.99 13.16 28.05
N GLU A 483 -17.22 12.44 27.24
CA GLU A 483 -15.80 12.17 27.53
C GLU A 483 -14.96 13.45 27.47
N ILE A 484 -15.38 14.43 26.68
CA ILE A 484 -14.70 15.73 26.54
C ILE A 484 -14.81 16.51 27.85
N ASN A 485 -15.99 16.57 28.47
CA ASN A 485 -16.20 17.29 29.72
C ASN A 485 -15.37 16.70 30.87
N ASN A 486 -15.32 15.36 30.96
CA ASN A 486 -14.48 14.67 31.95
C ASN A 486 -12.98 14.96 31.76
N LEU A 487 -12.56 15.13 30.51
CA LEU A 487 -11.19 15.48 30.18
C LEU A 487 -10.89 16.96 30.45
N MET A 488 -11.82 17.87 30.12
CA MET A 488 -11.69 19.29 30.48
C MET A 488 -11.56 19.44 31.99
N ASN A 489 -12.40 18.77 32.77
CA ASN A 489 -12.32 18.78 34.23
C ASN A 489 -10.96 18.24 34.71
N PHE A 490 -10.45 17.15 34.11
CA PHE A 490 -9.12 16.65 34.45
C PHE A 490 -8.02 17.69 34.20
N PHE A 491 -8.04 18.39 33.06
CA PHE A 491 -7.07 19.44 32.82
C PHE A 491 -7.29 20.63 33.75
N HIS A 492 -8.52 21.11 33.93
CA HIS A 492 -8.85 22.18 34.89
C HIS A 492 -8.37 21.89 36.32
N GLU A 493 -8.61 20.69 36.83
CA GLU A 493 -8.12 20.24 38.14
C GLU A 493 -6.58 20.19 38.21
N ASN A 494 -5.91 20.12 37.06
CA ASN A 494 -4.45 19.96 36.96
C ASN A 494 -3.73 21.17 36.34
N SER A 495 -4.45 22.19 35.89
CA SER A 495 -3.97 23.40 35.23
C SER A 495 -4.71 24.61 35.81
N GLU A 496 -4.01 25.45 36.55
CA GLU A 496 -4.58 26.75 36.89
C GLU A 496 -4.61 27.63 35.62
N ILE A 497 -5.83 27.92 35.12
CA ILE A 497 -6.25 29.08 34.28
C ILE A 497 -5.96 28.95 32.76
N MET A 498 -6.83 29.28 31.77
CA MET A 498 -8.24 29.71 31.63
C MET A 498 -8.73 29.27 30.23
N LEU A 499 -10.01 28.91 30.13
CA LEU A 499 -10.73 28.76 28.86
C LEU A 499 -10.87 30.12 28.16
N GLN A 500 -10.50 30.20 26.88
CA GLN A 500 -11.33 30.80 25.82
C GLN A 500 -11.16 30.03 24.52
#